data_AF-A0A7Y4GRY6-F1
#
_entry.id   AF-A0A7Y4GRY6-F1
#
_cell.length_a   1.000
_cell.length_b   1.000
_cell.length_c   1.000
_cell.angle_alpha   90.00
_cell.angle_beta   90.00
_cell.angle_gamma   90.00
#
_symmetry.space_group_name_H-M   'P 1'
#
loop_
_entity.id
_entity.type
_entity.pdbx_description
1 polymer ?
#
loop_
_entity_poly.entity_id
_entity_poly.type
_entity_poly.pdbx_seq_one_letter_code
_entity_poly.pdbx_strand_id
1 'polypeptide(L)' 'MDELNGRMMACQILITGLIARVANDSPDPLRFLTDFRDEIKAVVSGVNIAGMDNTDRVRQVAQSTVDELFSLMKPPSTD' A
#
# COMPACT_ATOMS: atom_id res chain seq x y z
N MET A 1 12.92 18.57 -5.18
CA MET A 1 11.72 18.10 -4.48
C MET A 1 10.87 17.22 -5.41
N ASP A 2 10.68 17.63 -6.67
CA ASP A 2 9.90 16.86 -7.65
C ASP A 2 10.46 15.49 -8.02
N GLU A 3 11.79 15.36 -8.13
CA GLU A 3 12.39 14.07 -8.49
C GLU A 3 12.22 13.01 -7.39
N LEU A 4 12.34 13.40 -6.12
CA LEU A 4 12.12 12.50 -4.98
C LEU A 4 10.66 12.09 -4.88
N ASN A 5 9.73 13.03 -5.07
CA ASN A 5 8.30 12.75 -5.11
C ASN A 5 7.95 11.83 -6.30
N GLY A 6 8.55 12.07 -7.47
CA GLY A 6 8.37 11.24 -8.66
C GLY A 6 8.89 9.81 -8.48
N ARG A 7 10.05 9.64 -7.84
CA ARG A 7 10.59 8.31 -7.49
C ARG A 7 9.70 7.58 -6.47
N MET A 8 9.18 8.28 -5.46
CA MET A 8 8.22 7.69 -4.52
C MET A 8 6.94 7.23 -5.21
N MET A 9 6.35 8.05 -6.08
CA MET A 9 5.17 7.65 -6.86
C MET A 9 5.46 6.44 -7.76
N ALA A 10 6.61 6.42 -8.45
CA ALA A 10 7.00 5.28 -9.26
C ALA A 10 7.12 3.99 -8.43
N CYS A 11 7.71 4.06 -7.23
CA CYS A 11 7.75 2.93 -6.30
C CYS A 11 6.35 2.49 -5.84
N GLN A 12 5.47 3.43 -5.50
CA GLN A 12 4.09 3.12 -5.09
C GLN A 12 3.33 2.42 -6.22
N ILE A 13 3.46 2.88 -7.46
CA ILE A 13 2.83 2.27 -8.65
C ILE A 13 3.39 0.86 -8.90
N LEU A 14 4.72 0.69 -8.84
CA LEU A 14 5.37 -0.60 -9.04
C LEU A 14 4.94 -1.63 -7.99
N ILE A 15 4.93 -1.24 -6.72
CA ILE A 15 4.50 -2.10 -5.61
C ILE A 15 3.02 -2.45 -5.77
N THR A 16 2.16 -1.49 -6.14
CA THR A 16 0.74 -1.71 -6.40
C THR A 16 0.55 -2.75 -7.51
N GLY A 17 1.29 -2.65 -8.62
CA GLY A 17 1.25 -3.62 -9.71
C GLY A 17 1.73 -5.02 -9.31
N LEU A 18 2.77 -5.11 -8.47
CA LEU A 18 3.26 -6.39 -7.94
C LEU A 18 2.21 -7.07 -7.04
N ILE A 19 1.57 -6.31 -6.15
CA ILE A 19 0.50 -6.82 -5.27
C ILE A 19 -0.65 -7.36 -6.12
N ALA A 20 -1.10 -6.60 -7.13
CA ALA A 20 -2.17 -7.04 -8.02
C ALA A 20 -1.80 -8.32 -8.78
N ARG A 21 -0.55 -8.46 -9.24
CA ARG A 21 -0.08 -9.68 -9.89
C ARG A 21 -0.12 -10.89 -8.96
N VAL A 22 0.40 -10.76 -7.74
CA VAL A 22 0.41 -11.84 -6.74
C VAL A 22 -1.01 -12.21 -6.31
N ALA A 23 -1.89 -11.22 -6.13
CA ALA A 23 -3.29 -11.46 -5.79
C ALA A 23 -4.02 -12.27 -6.86
N ASN A 24 -3.77 -12.01 -8.15
CA ASN A 24 -4.38 -12.76 -9.24
C ASN A 24 -3.91 -14.22 -9.33
N ASP A 25 -2.72 -14.54 -8.82
CA ASP A 25 -2.22 -15.91 -8.74
C ASP A 25 -2.73 -16.62 -7.46
N SER A 26 -3.44 -15.92 -6.56
CA SER A 26 -4.08 -16.49 -5.37
C SER A 26 -5.40 -17.21 -5.71
N PRO A 27 -5.72 -18.35 -5.06
CA PRO A 27 -7.03 -19.00 -5.17
C PRO A 27 -8.20 -18.12 -4.71
N ASP A 28 -7.94 -17.16 -3.82
CA ASP A 28 -8.90 -16.17 -3.33
C ASP A 28 -8.23 -14.78 -3.31
N PRO A 29 -8.29 -14.04 -4.44
CA PRO A 29 -7.63 -12.74 -4.59
C PRO A 29 -8.18 -11.67 -3.64
N LEU A 30 -9.49 -11.65 -3.39
CA LEU A 30 -10.14 -10.64 -2.55
C LEU A 30 -9.76 -10.81 -1.09
N ARG A 31 -9.73 -12.07 -0.61
CA ARG A 31 -9.26 -12.37 0.74
C ARG A 31 -7.78 -12.03 0.89
N PHE A 32 -6.94 -12.41 -0.06
CA PHE A 32 -5.52 -12.06 -0.05
C PHE A 32 -5.30 -10.55 0.07
N LEU A 33 -5.99 -9.74 -0.75
CA LEU A 33 -5.86 -8.28 -0.70
C LEU A 33 -6.34 -7.69 0.63
N THR A 34 -7.38 -8.27 1.23
CA THR A 34 -7.89 -7.83 2.53
C THR A 34 -6.90 -8.13 3.65
N ASP A 35 -6.44 -9.38 3.74
CA ASP A 35 -5.49 -9.83 4.75
C ASP A 35 -4.16 -9.04 4.62
N PHE A 36 -3.66 -8.90 3.39
CA PHE A 36 -2.42 -8.18 3.12
C PHE A 36 -2.51 -6.67 3.44
N ARG A 37 -3.67 -6.04 3.19
CA ARG A 37 -3.92 -4.64 3.62
C ARG A 37 -3.79 -4.53 5.14
N ASP A 38 -4.45 -5.41 5.89
CA ASP A 38 -4.46 -5.37 7.35
C ASP A 38 -3.05 -5.60 7.93
N GLU A 39 -2.28 -6.53 7.37
CA GLU A 39 -0.88 -6.77 7.72
C GLU A 39 -0.01 -5.52 7.52
N ILE A 40 -0.12 -4.86 6.36
CA ILE A 40 0.65 -3.65 6.06
C ILE A 40 0.24 -2.50 6.99
N LYS A 41 -1.05 -2.36 7.31
CA LYS A 41 -1.53 -1.35 8.28
C LYS A 41 -0.98 -1.59 9.69
N ALA A 42 -0.85 -2.86 10.10
CA ALA A 42 -0.20 -3.21 11.36
C ALA A 42 1.28 -2.82 11.35
N VAL A 43 2.00 -3.10 10.26
CA VAL A 43 3.40 -2.70 10.09
C VAL A 43 3.55 -1.18 10.16
N VAL A 44 2.77 -0.42 9.39
CA VAL A 44 2.82 1.06 9.41
C VAL A 44 2.55 1.61 10.81
N SER A 45 1.70 0.95 11.59
CA SER A 45 1.44 1.33 12.98
C SER A 45 2.64 1.12 13.90
N GLY A 46 3.43 0.08 13.67
CA GLY A 46 4.59 -0.30 14.49
C GLY A 46 5.94 0.27 14.04
N VAL A 47 6.06 0.83 12.84
CA VAL A 47 7.33 1.40 12.34
C VAL A 47 7.74 2.61 13.18
N ASN A 48 8.95 2.55 13.73
CA ASN A 48 9.58 3.67 14.42
C ASN A 48 10.11 4.68 13.39
N ILE A 49 9.45 5.84 13.29
CA ILE A 49 9.86 6.93 12.39
C ILE A 49 10.83 7.83 13.18
N ALA A 50 12.09 7.43 13.25
CA ALA A 50 13.12 8.18 13.96
C ALA A 50 13.40 9.53 13.29
N GLY A 51 13.65 10.57 14.10
CA GLY A 51 14.09 11.89 13.61
C GLY A 51 12.97 12.82 13.11
N MET A 52 11.70 12.53 13.42
CA MET A 52 10.57 13.40 13.08
C MET A 52 9.74 13.76 14.31
N ASP A 53 9.45 15.04 14.51
CA ASP A 53 8.64 15.52 15.64
C ASP A 53 7.14 15.16 15.53
N ASN A 54 6.66 14.85 14.32
CA ASN A 54 5.24 14.58 14.04
C ASN A 54 5.02 13.21 13.39
N THR A 55 5.51 12.16 14.06
CA THR A 55 5.40 10.77 13.58
C THR A 55 3.95 10.31 13.41
N ASP A 56 3.02 10.83 14.22
CA ASP A 56 1.60 10.48 14.15
C ASP A 56 0.94 10.95 12.84
N ARG A 57 1.22 12.18 12.40
CA ARG A 57 0.72 12.67 11.11
C ARG A 57 1.29 11.90 9.93
N VAL A 58 2.58 11.55 9.98
CA VAL A 58 3.23 10.74 8.93
C VAL A 58 2.58 9.36 8.85
N ARG A 59 2.36 8.74 10.02
CA ARG A 59 1.68 7.45 10.11
C ARG A 59 0.25 7.53 9.57
N GLN A 60 -0.49 8.59 9.90
CA GLN A 60 -1.86 8.79 9.39
C GLN A 60 -1.88 8.91 7.86
N VAL A 61 -0.96 9.67 7.27
CA VAL A 61 -0.85 9.80 5.81
C VAL A 61 -0.51 8.44 5.19
N ALA A 62 0.46 7.71 5.75
CA ALA A 62 0.83 6.38 5.26
C ALA A 62 -0.34 5.38 5.31
N GLN A 63 -1.12 5.38 6.40
CA GLN A 63 -2.34 4.56 6.52
C GLN A 63 -3.37 4.91 5.44
N SER A 64 -3.62 6.21 5.22
CA SER A 64 -4.57 6.67 4.19
C SER A 64 -4.11 6.30 2.79
N THR A 65 -2.81 6.38 2.50
CA THR A 65 -2.26 5.98 1.20
C THR A 65 -2.41 4.48 0.97
N VAL A 66 -2.19 3.64 1.99
CA VAL A 66 -2.45 2.20 1.89
C VAL A 66 -3.92 1.94 1.56
N ASP A 67 -4.83 2.61 2.25
CA ASP A 67 -6.27 2.47 2.00
C ASP A 67 -6.65 2.90 0.56
N GLU A 68 -6.08 4.01 0.07
CA GLU A 68 -6.28 4.49 -1.30
C GLU A 68 -5.79 3.49 -2.35
N LEU A 69 -4.56 3.00 -2.23
CA LEU A 69 -3.97 2.07 -3.21
C LEU A 69 -4.78 0.78 -3.34
N PHE A 70 -5.24 0.21 -2.22
CA PHE A 70 -6.05 -1.01 -2.25
C PHE A 70 -7.48 -0.75 -2.74
N SER A 71 -8.04 0.45 -2.48
CA SER A 71 -9.36 0.81 -3.03
C SER A 71 -9.39 0.88 -4.56
N LEU A 72 -8.23 1.15 -5.18
CA LEU A 72 -8.06 1.23 -6.63
C LEU A 72 -7.85 -0.16 -7.28
N MET A 73 -7.53 -1.19 -6.49
CA MET A 73 -7.39 -2.55 -6.99
C MET A 73 -8.77 -3.16 -7.22
N LYS A 74 -9.20 -3.21 -8.48
CA LYS A 74 -10.40 -3.95 -8.87
C LYS A 74 -10.08 -5.43 -8.95
N PRO A 75 -11.03 -6.33 -8.63
CA PRO A 75 -10.89 -7.74 -8.99
C PRO A 75 -10.63 -7.86 -10.50
N PRO A 76 -9.81 -8.85 -10.92
CA PRO A 76 -9.53 -9.06 -12.34
C PRO A 76 -10.84 -9.18 -13.11
N SER A 77 -10.95 -8.45 -14.23
CA SER A 77 -12.09 -8.60 -15.13
C SER A 77 -12.11 -10.05 -15.64
N THR A 78 -13.14 -10.81 -15.27
CA THR A 78 -13.50 -12.05 -15.95
C THR A 78 -14.11 -11.66 -17.29
N ASP A 79 -13.30 -11.67 -18.35
CA ASP A 79 -13.77 -11.84 -19.73
C ASP A 79 -14.05 -13.32 -19.96
#